data_AF-A0A959FRM9-F1
#
_entry.id   AF-A0A959FRM9-F1
#
_cell.length_a   1.000
_cell.length_b   1.000
_cell.length_c   1.000
_cell.angle_alpha   90.00
_cell.angle_beta   90.00
_cell.angle_gamma   90.00
#
_symmetry.space_group_name_H-M   'P 1'
#
loop_
_entity.id
_entity.type
_entity.pdbx_description
1 polymer ?
#
loop_
_entity_poly.entity_id
_entity_poly.type
_entity_poly.pdbx_seq_one_letter_code
_entity_poly.pdbx_strand_id
1 'polypeptide(L)'
;VSVMQWLWKHYPANGLYNLGTGQARTFLDLATNTFRALDLAPNISFIDTPADIRDTYQYFTEADMSKLHEAGYKQPFHSLEAGISDYVRQYLREEKIWG
;
A
#
# COMPACT_ATOMS: atom_id res chain seq x y z
N VAL A 1 -11.50 -2.99 3.28
CA VAL A 1 -12.81 -3.63 3.00
C VAL A 1 -13.71 -2.80 2.07
N SER A 2 -13.49 -1.47 1.95
CA SER A 2 -14.36 -0.54 1.20
C SER A 2 -14.61 -0.89 -0.27
N VAL A 3 -13.59 -1.31 -1.03
CA VAL A 3 -13.77 -1.68 -2.45
C VAL A 3 -14.61 -2.95 -2.60
N MET A 4 -14.38 -3.99 -1.79
CA MET A 4 -15.18 -5.22 -1.83
C MET A 4 -16.64 -4.96 -1.49
N GLN A 5 -16.90 -4.12 -0.46
CA GLN A 5 -18.25 -3.70 -0.12
C GLN A 5 -18.91 -2.91 -1.25
N TRP A 6 -18.15 -2.06 -1.94
CA TRP A 6 -18.66 -1.29 -3.06
C TRP A 6 -19.03 -2.20 -4.25
N LEU A 7 -18.15 -3.14 -4.62
CA LEU A 7 -18.39 -4.14 -5.66
C LEU A 7 -19.65 -4.96 -5.36
N TRP A 8 -19.79 -5.43 -4.11
CA TRP A 8 -20.95 -6.20 -3.67
C TRP A 8 -22.26 -5.39 -3.72
N LYS A 9 -22.22 -4.08 -3.48
CA LYS A 9 -23.42 -3.23 -3.48
C LYS A 9 -23.83 -2.76 -4.88
N HIS A 10 -22.87 -2.50 -5.77
CA HIS A 10 -23.11 -1.83 -7.05
C HIS A 10 -23.12 -2.76 -8.24
N TYR A 11 -22.63 -4.00 -8.09
CA TYR A 11 -22.61 -5.02 -9.14
C TYR A 11 -22.14 -4.47 -10.51
N PRO A 12 -20.93 -3.87 -10.58
CA PRO A 12 -20.41 -3.38 -11.86
C PRO A 12 -20.20 -4.56 -12.83
N ALA A 13 -19.90 -4.25 -14.09
CA ALA A 13 -19.66 -5.26 -15.12
C ALA A 13 -18.65 -6.33 -14.65
N ASN A 14 -18.92 -7.59 -14.99
CA ASN A 14 -18.03 -8.68 -14.60
C ASN A 14 -16.63 -8.48 -15.23
N GLY A 15 -15.59 -8.65 -14.42
CA GLY A 15 -14.22 -8.57 -14.91
C GLY A 15 -13.16 -8.57 -13.81
N LEU A 16 -11.91 -8.57 -14.24
CA LEU A 16 -10.75 -8.39 -13.35
C LEU A 16 -10.48 -6.91 -13.15
N TYR A 17 -10.36 -6.48 -11.90
CA TYR A 17 -10.09 -5.10 -11.50
C TYR A 17 -8.80 -5.05 -10.70
N ASN A 18 -7.87 -4.18 -11.09
CA ASN A 18 -6.69 -3.90 -10.29
C ASN A 18 -7.10 -3.22 -8.98
N LEU A 19 -6.35 -3.51 -7.92
CA LEU A 19 -6.56 -2.92 -6.61
C LEU A 19 -5.22 -2.46 -6.04
N GLY A 20 -5.06 -1.15 -5.93
CA GLY A 20 -3.94 -0.50 -5.28
C GLY A 20 -4.22 0.99 -5.10
N THR A 21 -3.22 1.77 -4.71
CA THR A 21 -3.36 3.22 -4.52
C THR A 21 -3.34 4.01 -5.83
N GLY A 22 -2.93 3.39 -6.94
CA GLY A 22 -2.71 4.08 -8.21
C GLY A 22 -1.46 4.97 -8.23
N GLN A 23 -0.61 4.86 -7.21
CA GLN A 23 0.63 5.63 -7.11
C GLN A 23 1.75 4.73 -6.61
N ALA A 24 2.79 4.52 -7.43
CA ALA A 24 4.00 3.85 -7.02
C ALA A 24 4.74 4.65 -5.95
N ARG A 25 5.34 3.94 -4.99
CA ARG A 25 6.16 4.50 -3.91
C ARG A 25 7.43 3.70 -3.76
N THR A 26 8.51 4.36 -3.35
CA THR A 26 9.79 3.69 -3.16
C THR A 26 9.85 2.98 -1.81
N PHE A 27 10.68 1.94 -1.69
CA PHE A 27 10.97 1.33 -0.38
C PHE A 27 11.64 2.31 0.59
N LEU A 28 12.39 3.28 0.06
CA LEU A 28 12.99 4.35 0.86
C LEU A 28 11.92 5.24 1.51
N ASP A 29 10.86 5.59 0.77
CA ASP A 29 9.73 6.37 1.31
C ASP A 29 9.03 5.61 2.42
N LEU A 30 8.79 4.31 2.22
CA LEU A 30 8.20 3.44 3.24
C LEU A 30 9.07 3.42 4.51
N ALA A 31 10.36 3.11 4.39
CA ALA A 31 11.29 3.08 5.52
C ALA A 31 11.33 4.43 6.25
N THR A 32 11.49 5.52 5.50
CA THR A 32 11.55 6.88 6.04
C THR A 32 10.29 7.23 6.83
N ASN A 33 9.10 6.91 6.30
CA ASN A 33 7.85 7.21 6.98
C ASN A 33 7.63 6.32 8.21
N THR A 34 8.14 5.10 8.23
CA THR A 34 8.13 4.24 9.43
C THR A 34 8.95 4.84 10.56
N PHE A 35 10.16 5.35 10.29
CA PHE A 35 10.97 6.07 11.29
C PHE A 35 10.22 7.27 11.86
N ARG A 36 9.63 8.09 10.98
CA ARG A 36 8.85 9.26 11.38
C ARG A 36 7.63 8.88 12.21
N ALA A 37 6.92 7.80 11.89
CA ALA A 37 5.77 7.33 12.66
C ALA A 37 6.14 6.94 14.10
N LEU A 38 7.39 6.49 14.32
CA LEU A 38 7.99 6.19 15.62
C LEU A 38 8.64 7.41 16.30
N ASP A 39 8.52 8.61 15.72
CA ASP A 39 9.17 9.83 16.19
C ASP A 39 10.71 9.72 16.25
N LEU A 40 11.30 8.94 15.34
CA LEU A 40 12.75 8.74 15.21
C LEU A 40 13.30 9.43 13.95
N ALA A 41 14.56 9.86 14.03
CA ALA A 41 15.29 10.29 12.84
C ALA A 41 15.58 9.08 11.93
N PRO A 42 15.34 9.17 10.61
CA PRO A 42 15.68 8.10 9.68
C PRO A 42 17.17 7.75 9.73
N ASN A 43 17.48 6.47 9.96
CA ASN A 43 18.83 5.93 9.89
C ASN A 43 18.80 4.69 8.98
N ILE A 44 19.09 4.89 7.70
CA ILE A 44 18.88 3.90 6.63
C ILE A 44 20.22 3.61 5.96
N SER A 45 20.55 2.33 5.83
CA SER A 45 21.66 1.83 5.01
C SER A 45 21.11 0.95 3.89
N PHE A 46 21.85 0.89 2.78
CA PHE A 46 21.51 0.06 1.64
C PHE A 46 22.38 -1.20 1.65
N ILE A 47 21.79 -2.31 1.21
CA ILE A 47 22.48 -3.56 0.94
C ILE A 47 22.20 -3.96 -0.50
N ASP A 48 23.11 -4.71 -1.12
CA ASP A 48 22.89 -5.22 -2.46
C ASP A 48 21.73 -6.22 -2.48
N THR A 49 20.91 -6.15 -3.54
CA THR A 49 19.86 -7.15 -3.76
C THR A 49 20.50 -8.54 -3.88
N PRO A 50 20.08 -9.52 -3.06
CA PRO A 50 20.58 -10.89 -3.13
C PRO A 50 20.44 -11.47 -4.55
N ALA A 51 21.48 -12.18 -5.01
CA ALA A 51 21.56 -12.63 -6.41
C ALA A 51 20.45 -13.63 -6.79
N ASP A 52 19.99 -14.43 -5.83
CA ASP A 52 18.96 -15.45 -5.95
C ASP A 52 17.55 -14.90 -6.22
N ILE A 53 17.28 -13.64 -5.88
CA ILE A 53 15.96 -13.02 -6.10
C ILE A 53 15.93 -12.01 -7.24
N ARG A 54 17.07 -11.65 -7.84
CA ARG A 54 17.13 -10.55 -8.84
C ARG A 54 16.22 -10.77 -10.04
N ASP A 55 16.19 -12.00 -10.56
CA ASP A 55 15.44 -12.34 -11.77
C ASP A 55 13.92 -12.36 -11.53
N THR A 56 13.49 -12.53 -10.28
CA THR A 56 12.07 -12.59 -9.89
C THR A 56 11.61 -11.34 -9.16
N TYR A 57 12.51 -10.37 -8.93
CA TYR A 57 12.20 -9.16 -8.19
C TYR A 57 11.46 -8.14 -9.06
N GLN A 58 10.26 -7.78 -8.64
CA GLN A 58 9.52 -6.69 -9.28
C GLN A 58 10.00 -5.33 -8.75
N TYR A 59 10.84 -4.66 -9.54
CA TYR A 59 11.39 -3.34 -9.19
C TYR A 59 10.36 -2.20 -9.21
N PHE A 60 9.25 -2.35 -9.94
CA PHE A 60 8.21 -1.34 -10.05
C PHE A 60 6.83 -1.98 -10.14
N THR A 61 5.90 -1.46 -9.36
CA THR A 61 4.49 -1.82 -9.42
C THR A 61 3.64 -0.59 -9.20
N GLU A 62 2.66 -0.39 -10.09
CA GLU A 62 1.65 0.64 -9.98
C GLU A 62 0.34 0.06 -10.48
N ALA A 63 -0.67 0.02 -9.61
CA ALA A 63 -1.97 -0.51 -9.99
C ALA A 63 -2.70 0.51 -10.86
N ASP A 64 -2.96 0.19 -12.13
CA ASP A 64 -3.83 1.02 -12.96
C ASP A 64 -5.28 0.92 -12.45
N MET A 65 -5.77 2.01 -11.85
CA MET A 65 -7.10 2.10 -11.24
C MET A 65 -8.19 2.58 -12.20
N SER A 66 -7.85 2.87 -13.46
CA SER A 66 -8.77 3.47 -14.44
C SER A 66 -10.06 2.66 -14.58
N LYS A 67 -9.94 1.33 -14.72
CA LYS A 67 -11.09 0.44 -14.85
C LYS A 67 -12.03 0.47 -13.63
N LEU A 68 -11.48 0.58 -12.41
CA LEU A 68 -12.28 0.64 -11.19
C LEU A 68 -12.96 2.01 -11.05
N HIS A 69 -12.26 3.09 -11.41
CA HIS A 69 -12.80 4.44 -11.42
C HIS A 69 -13.91 4.62 -12.46
N GLU A 70 -13.72 4.10 -13.67
CA GLU A 70 -14.72 4.07 -14.74
C GLU A 70 -15.95 3.26 -14.36
N ALA A 71 -15.79 2.17 -13.60
CA ALA A 71 -16.90 1.40 -13.05
C ALA A 71 -17.72 2.18 -12.00
N GLY A 72 -17.18 3.27 -11.44
CA GLY A 72 -17.90 4.20 -10.56
C GLY A 72 -17.37 4.29 -9.13
N TYR A 73 -16.28 3.58 -8.79
CA TYR A 73 -15.65 3.75 -7.47
C TYR A 73 -14.85 5.06 -7.44
N LYS A 74 -15.23 6.00 -6.57
CA LYS A 74 -14.59 7.32 -6.47
C LYS A 74 -14.03 7.63 -5.08
N GLN A 75 -14.09 6.67 -4.15
CA GLN A 75 -13.56 6.92 -2.82
C GLN A 75 -12.03 6.96 -2.87
N PRO A 76 -11.40 7.89 -2.12
CA PRO A 76 -9.96 7.97 -2.06
C PRO A 76 -9.38 6.74 -1.34
N PHE A 77 -8.17 6.35 -1.75
CA PHE A 77 -7.36 5.41 -1.01
C PHE A 77 -6.57 6.14 0.08
N HIS A 78 -6.20 5.43 1.14
CA HIS A 78 -5.26 5.96 2.13
C HIS A 78 -3.93 6.27 1.45
N SER A 79 -3.33 7.42 1.81
CA SER A 79 -1.94 7.69 1.46
C SER A 79 -1.02 6.73 2.21
N LEU A 80 0.19 6.56 1.69
CA LEU A 80 1.23 5.75 2.32
C LEU A 80 1.51 6.26 3.74
N GLU A 81 1.64 7.57 3.92
CA GLU A 81 1.94 8.24 5.18
C GLU A 81 0.85 7.98 6.23
N ALA A 82 -0.42 8.15 5.83
CA ALA A 82 -1.56 7.91 6.70
C ALA A 82 -1.62 6.43 7.11
N GLY A 83 -1.43 5.51 6.15
CA GLY A 83 -1.44 4.07 6.41
C GLY A 83 -0.31 3.64 7.35
N ILE A 84 0.92 4.13 7.13
CA ILE A 84 2.07 3.80 8.00
C ILE A 84 1.86 4.36 9.41
N SER A 85 1.44 5.62 9.54
CA SER A 85 1.23 6.24 10.84
C SER A 85 0.16 5.50 11.66
N ASP A 86 -0.95 5.14 11.02
CA ASP A 86 -2.03 4.38 11.65
C ASP A 86 -1.55 2.98 12.08
N TYR A 87 -0.93 2.24 11.15
CA TYR A 87 -0.46 0.88 11.40
C TYR A 87 0.59 0.81 12.52
N VAL A 88 1.60 1.68 12.46
CA VAL A 88 2.70 1.69 13.45
C VAL A 88 2.19 2.06 14.83
N ARG A 89 1.37 3.12 14.93
CA ARG A 89 0.98 3.67 16.23
C ARG A 89 -0.12 2.87 16.91
N GLN A 90 -1.07 2.33 16.15
CA GLN A 90 -2.24 1.67 16.72
C GLN A 90 -2.11 0.14 16.79
N TYR A 91 -1.30 -0.48 15.92
CA TYR A 91 -1.24 -1.94 15.81
C TYR A 91 0.12 -2.49 16.22
N LEU A 92 1.21 -2.04 15.58
CA LEU A 92 2.55 -2.57 15.85
C LEU A 92 3.05 -2.22 17.27
N ARG A 93 2.82 -0.99 17.73
CA ARG A 93 3.27 -0.56 19.06
C ARG A 93 2.50 -1.21 20.21
N GLU A 94 1.26 -1.61 19.96
CA GLU A 94 0.38 -2.23 20.98
C GLU A 94 0.43 -3.76 20.97
N GLU A 95 1.30 -4.40 20.16
CA GLU A 95 1.33 -5.85 19.89
C GLU A 95 -0.05 -6.44 19.50
N LYS A 96 -0.96 -5.60 19.00
CA LYS A 96 -2.27 -6.03 18.55
C LYS A 96 -2.15 -6.64 17.15
N ILE A 97 -2.16 -7.97 17.12
CA ILE A 97 -2.35 -8.72 15.88
C ILE A 97 -3.78 -8.42 15.40
N TRP A 98 -3.92 -7.98 14.14
CA TRP A 98 -5.22 -7.80 13.50
C TRP A 98 -6.07 -9.08 13.65
N GLY A 99 -7.22 -8.96 14.29
CA GLY A 99 -8.24 -10.00 14.46
C GLY A 99 -9.60 -9.54 14.00
#